data_AF-F4XGF6-F1
#
_entry.id   AF-F4XGF6-F1
#
_cell.length_a   1.000
_cell.length_b   1.000
_cell.length_c   1.000
_cell.angle_alpha   90.00
_cell.angle_beta   90.00
_cell.angle_gamma   90.00
#
_symmetry.space_group_name_H-M   'P 1'
#
loop_
_entity.id
_entity.type
_entity.pdbx_description
1 polymer ?
#
loop_
_entity_poly.entity_id
_entity_poly.type
_entity_poly.pdbx_seq_one_letter_code
_entity_poly.pdbx_strand_id
1 'polypeptide(L)'
;MKKKFLISAILILALLVGGILWYTRPQTFWQATGMDRDNITGASGYAVEGHVTAGQASLQTWMLNDLTPGQEDYEGLLELLEQPSYRASLENLLPPASSHPAANVTAWVSFAFADDLVTVQADYPGKVWISYTGRHSRTLVFSVSPRDLNETLADFIQQQGVAGNS
;
A
#
# COMPACT_ATOMS: atom_id res chain seq x y z
N MET A 1 -4.10 -13.74 47.83
CA MET A 1 -3.16 -13.14 46.84
C MET A 1 -3.53 -13.46 45.38
N LYS A 2 -3.99 -14.67 45.03
CA LYS A 2 -4.31 -15.10 43.64
C LYS A 2 -5.34 -14.23 42.88
N LYS A 3 -6.40 -13.73 43.54
CA LYS A 3 -7.45 -12.91 42.87
C LYS A 3 -6.94 -11.56 42.36
N LYS A 4 -6.02 -10.90 43.08
CA LYS A 4 -5.48 -9.60 42.67
C LYS A 4 -4.58 -9.73 41.43
N PHE A 5 -3.76 -10.78 41.38
CA PHE A 5 -2.97 -11.12 40.19
C PHE A 5 -3.84 -11.48 38.99
N LEU A 6 -4.94 -12.20 39.21
CA LEU A 6 -5.88 -12.54 38.14
C LEU A 6 -6.54 -11.29 37.54
N ILE A 7 -6.98 -10.35 38.39
CA ILE A 7 -7.59 -9.09 37.93
C ILE A 7 -6.59 -8.24 37.14
N SER A 8 -5.37 -8.06 37.64
CA SER A 8 -4.32 -7.34 36.89
C SER A 8 -4.00 -8.01 35.56
N ALA A 9 -3.90 -9.34 35.52
CA ALA A 9 -3.63 -10.07 34.28
C ALA A 9 -4.76 -9.87 33.24
N ILE A 10 -6.02 -9.90 33.68
CA ILE A 10 -7.18 -9.65 32.82
C ILE A 10 -7.17 -8.21 32.28
N LEU A 11 -6.84 -7.22 33.12
CA LEU A 11 -6.76 -5.82 32.69
C LEU A 11 -5.69 -5.60 31.62
N ILE A 12 -4.50 -6.21 31.79
CA ILE A 12 -3.43 -6.14 30.80
C ILE A 12 -3.88 -6.78 29.48
N LEU A 13 -4.50 -7.96 29.55
CA LEU A 13 -5.00 -8.63 28.34
C LEU A 13 -6.07 -7.80 27.63
N ALA A 14 -7.00 -7.19 28.36
CA ALA A 14 -8.03 -6.32 27.80
C ALA A 14 -7.43 -5.09 27.11
N LEU A 15 -6.40 -4.47 27.72
CA LEU A 15 -5.68 -3.36 27.13
C LEU A 15 -4.92 -3.77 25.85
N LEU A 16 -4.27 -4.93 25.85
CA LEU A 16 -3.57 -5.45 24.68
C LEU A 16 -4.55 -5.73 23.53
N VAL A 17 -5.66 -6.41 23.81
CA VAL A 17 -6.69 -6.69 22.80
C VAL A 17 -7.31 -5.40 22.28
N GLY A 18 -7.68 -4.47 23.17
CA GLY A 18 -8.21 -3.16 22.79
C GLY A 18 -7.23 -2.35 21.94
N GLY A 19 -5.95 -2.37 22.31
CA GLY A 19 -4.88 -1.70 21.56
C GLY A 19 -4.68 -2.30 20.16
N ILE A 20 -4.68 -3.62 20.04
CA ILE A 20 -4.57 -4.31 18.74
C ILE A 20 -5.79 -4.00 17.85
N LEU A 21 -7.01 -4.04 18.40
CA LEU A 21 -8.22 -3.73 17.64
C LEU A 21 -8.26 -2.27 17.18
N TRP A 22 -7.80 -1.34 18.03
CA TRP A 22 -7.66 0.06 17.66
C TRP A 22 -6.59 0.28 16.59
N TYR A 23 -5.43 -0.34 16.75
CA TYR A 23 -4.31 -0.22 15.82
C TYR A 23 -4.62 -0.80 14.43
N THR A 24 -5.29 -1.95 14.39
CA THR A 24 -5.71 -2.64 13.15
C THR A 24 -7.09 -2.23 12.65
N ARG A 25 -7.63 -1.11 13.16
CA ARG A 25 -8.92 -0.59 12.72
C ARG A 25 -8.88 -0.27 11.21
N PRO A 26 -10.01 -0.42 10.49
CA PRO A 26 -10.09 -0.01 9.10
C PRO A 26 -9.91 1.50 8.95
N GLN A 27 -9.14 1.90 7.96
CA GLN A 27 -8.77 3.27 7.61
C GLN A 27 -9.03 3.52 6.12
N THR A 28 -9.28 4.77 5.77
CA THR A 28 -9.30 5.20 4.36
C THR A 28 -7.88 5.33 3.80
N PHE A 29 -7.77 5.43 2.48
CA PHE A 29 -6.50 5.73 1.81
C PHE A 29 -5.79 6.95 2.43
N TRP A 30 -6.50 8.06 2.57
CA TRP A 30 -5.99 9.31 3.16
C TRP A 30 -5.52 9.16 4.60
N GLN A 31 -6.18 8.33 5.41
CA GLN A 31 -5.76 8.07 6.78
C GLN A 31 -4.50 7.18 6.83
N ALA A 32 -4.38 6.22 5.92
CA ALA A 32 -3.24 5.32 5.84
C ALA A 32 -1.97 6.01 5.30
N THR A 33 -2.14 6.89 4.31
CA THR A 33 -1.06 7.68 3.70
C THR A 33 -0.78 8.99 4.42
N GLY A 34 -1.72 9.48 5.25
CA GLY A 34 -1.61 10.80 5.86
C GLY A 34 -1.51 11.95 4.85
N MET A 35 -1.77 11.68 3.56
CA MET A 35 -1.74 12.69 2.51
C MET A 35 -3.00 13.56 2.57
N ASP A 36 -2.82 14.80 2.17
CA ASP A 36 -3.89 15.73 1.85
C ASP A 36 -3.94 15.90 0.34
N ARG A 37 -5.11 15.67 -0.24
CA ARG A 37 -5.36 15.67 -1.68
C ARG A 37 -4.95 17.00 -2.31
N ASP A 38 -5.24 18.12 -1.64
CA ASP A 38 -4.94 19.46 -2.16
C ASP A 38 -3.44 19.78 -2.21
N ASN A 39 -2.61 18.99 -1.53
CA ASN A 39 -1.16 19.16 -1.48
C ASN A 39 -0.41 18.14 -2.36
N ILE A 40 -1.12 17.33 -3.15
CA ILE A 40 -0.52 16.46 -4.16
C ILE A 40 -0.30 17.28 -5.43
N THR A 41 0.94 17.33 -5.90
CA THR A 41 1.31 18.11 -7.11
C THR A 41 1.41 17.24 -8.36
N GLY A 42 1.58 15.93 -8.19
CA GLY A 42 1.57 14.97 -9.29
C GLY A 42 1.66 13.53 -8.80
N ALA A 43 1.37 12.60 -9.70
CA ALA A 43 1.50 11.18 -9.47
C ALA A 43 2.06 10.46 -10.70
N SER A 44 2.71 9.33 -10.46
CA SER A 44 3.10 8.38 -11.51
C SER A 44 2.98 6.97 -10.95
N GLY A 45 2.72 6.00 -11.81
CA GLY A 45 2.69 4.61 -11.44
C GLY A 45 3.31 3.72 -12.50
N TYR A 46 3.61 2.49 -12.12
CA TYR A 46 4.00 1.45 -13.05
C TYR A 46 3.51 0.09 -12.58
N ALA A 47 3.27 -0.79 -13.54
CA ALA A 47 2.92 -2.17 -13.31
C ALA A 47 3.96 -3.06 -13.97
N VAL A 48 4.33 -4.15 -13.30
CA VAL A 48 5.23 -5.18 -13.84
C VAL A 48 4.52 -6.52 -13.78
N GLU A 49 4.46 -7.18 -14.91
CA GLU A 49 3.98 -8.55 -15.03
C GLU A 49 5.12 -9.48 -15.48
N GLY A 50 5.31 -10.56 -14.72
CA GLY A 50 6.33 -11.57 -14.98
C GLY A 50 5.73 -12.91 -15.36
N HIS A 51 6.31 -13.52 -16.39
CA HIS A 51 5.96 -14.87 -16.84
C HIS A 51 7.20 -15.74 -16.99
N VAL A 52 7.05 -17.03 -16.71
CA VAL A 52 8.06 -18.04 -17.04
C VAL A 52 7.45 -19.07 -17.97
N THR A 53 7.93 -19.13 -19.20
CA THR A 53 7.48 -20.07 -20.22
C THR A 53 8.67 -20.90 -20.68
N ALA A 54 8.57 -22.24 -20.56
CA ALA A 54 9.64 -23.17 -20.94
C ALA A 54 11.04 -22.83 -20.36
N GLY A 55 11.08 -22.30 -19.13
CA GLY A 55 12.32 -21.91 -18.45
C GLY A 55 12.89 -20.55 -18.88
N GLN A 56 12.23 -19.83 -19.78
CA GLN A 56 12.57 -18.46 -20.14
C GLN A 56 11.70 -17.48 -19.35
N ALA A 57 12.35 -16.56 -18.63
CA ALA A 57 11.66 -15.47 -17.93
C ALA A 57 11.38 -14.32 -18.91
N SER A 58 10.19 -13.76 -18.83
CA SER A 58 9.78 -12.54 -19.53
C SER A 58 9.19 -11.57 -18.53
N LEU A 59 9.48 -10.28 -18.70
CA LEU A 59 8.91 -9.20 -17.92
C LEU A 59 8.30 -8.18 -18.88
N GLN A 60 7.05 -7.80 -18.64
CA GLN A 60 6.42 -6.67 -19.30
C GLN A 60 6.18 -5.58 -18.26
N THR A 61 6.54 -4.35 -18.61
CA THR A 61 6.31 -3.18 -17.75
C THR A 61 5.36 -2.23 -18.46
N TRP A 62 4.51 -1.55 -17.69
CA TRP A 62 3.68 -0.43 -18.15
C TRP A 62 3.92 0.76 -17.24
N MET A 63 3.95 1.96 -17.82
CA MET A 63 4.21 3.20 -17.11
C MET A 63 3.07 4.17 -17.33
N LEU A 64 2.54 4.70 -16.22
CA LEU A 64 1.56 5.77 -16.19
C LEU A 64 2.26 6.99 -15.58
N ASN A 65 2.62 7.95 -16.41
CA ASN A 65 3.47 9.07 -16.01
C ASN A 65 2.71 10.40 -16.05
N ASP A 66 3.27 11.39 -15.35
CA ASP A 66 2.89 12.80 -15.46
C ASP A 66 1.42 13.07 -15.15
N LEU A 67 0.83 12.29 -14.23
CA LEU A 67 -0.52 12.52 -13.75
C LEU A 67 -0.54 13.78 -12.90
N THR A 68 -1.43 14.70 -13.23
CA THR A 68 -1.61 15.97 -12.51
C THR A 68 -3.06 16.12 -12.06
N PRO A 69 -3.30 16.84 -10.94
CA PRO A 69 -4.65 17.05 -10.43
C PRO A 69 -5.63 17.56 -11.49
N GLY A 70 -6.82 16.96 -11.54
CA GLY A 70 -7.88 17.30 -12.50
C GLY A 70 -7.84 16.57 -13.84
N GLN A 71 -6.81 15.74 -14.10
CA GLN A 71 -6.84 14.80 -15.23
C GLN A 71 -7.71 13.58 -14.93
N GLU A 72 -8.37 13.02 -15.94
CA GLU A 72 -9.24 11.85 -15.78
C GLU A 72 -8.49 10.66 -15.16
N ASP A 73 -7.29 10.34 -15.65
CA ASP A 73 -6.48 9.22 -15.13
C ASP A 73 -5.97 9.48 -13.72
N TYR A 74 -5.68 10.73 -13.35
CA TYR A 74 -5.32 11.09 -11.98
C TYR A 74 -6.51 10.84 -11.03
N GLU A 75 -7.69 11.28 -11.44
CA GLU A 75 -8.91 11.15 -10.65
C GLU A 75 -9.34 9.68 -10.53
N GLY A 76 -9.28 8.93 -11.62
CA GLY A 76 -9.56 7.49 -11.62
C GLY A 76 -8.57 6.70 -10.76
N LEU A 77 -7.29 7.07 -10.76
CA LEU A 77 -6.28 6.47 -9.89
C LEU A 77 -6.59 6.70 -8.41
N LEU A 78 -6.96 7.94 -8.03
CA LEU A 78 -7.33 8.24 -6.64
C LEU A 78 -8.61 7.50 -6.23
N GLU A 79 -9.62 7.49 -7.10
CA GLU A 79 -10.87 6.76 -6.84
C GLU A 79 -10.60 5.27 -6.60
N LEU A 80 -9.76 4.65 -7.44
CA LEU A 80 -9.35 3.25 -7.29
C LEU A 80 -8.67 3.01 -5.94
N LEU A 81 -7.76 3.89 -5.52
CA LEU A 81 -7.04 3.75 -4.24
C LEU A 81 -7.90 4.06 -3.02
N GLU A 82 -8.98 4.83 -3.16
CA GLU A 82 -9.93 5.15 -2.08
C GLU A 82 -10.93 4.03 -1.79
N GLN A 83 -11.24 3.16 -2.78
CA GLN A 83 -12.21 2.07 -2.61
C GLN A 83 -11.83 1.04 -1.53
N PRO A 84 -10.56 0.59 -1.40
CA PRO A 84 -10.18 -0.39 -0.42
C PRO A 84 -10.18 0.15 1.02
N SER A 85 -10.38 -0.75 1.98
CA SER A 85 -10.11 -0.47 3.38
C SER A 85 -8.70 -0.92 3.76
N TYR A 86 -7.94 -0.01 4.38
CA TYR A 86 -6.56 -0.23 4.81
C TYR A 86 -6.52 -0.51 6.31
N ARG A 87 -5.72 -1.49 6.73
CA ARG A 87 -5.51 -1.82 8.15
C ARG A 87 -4.03 -1.95 8.42
N ALA A 88 -3.50 -1.18 9.35
CA ALA A 88 -2.09 -1.26 9.72
C ALA A 88 -1.74 -2.69 10.17
N SER A 89 -0.67 -3.25 9.61
CA SER A 89 -0.19 -4.57 9.97
C SER A 89 0.52 -4.53 11.33
N LEU A 90 0.32 -5.56 12.15
CA LEU A 90 1.08 -5.75 13.39
C LEU A 90 2.58 -5.98 13.11
N GLU A 91 2.93 -6.34 11.87
CA GLU A 91 4.33 -6.45 11.41
C GLU A 91 5.09 -5.13 11.57
N ASN A 92 4.40 -3.99 11.50
CA ASN A 92 5.00 -2.66 11.71
C ASN A 92 5.47 -2.42 13.15
N LEU A 93 5.08 -3.26 14.11
CA LEU A 93 5.54 -3.19 15.50
C LEU A 93 6.85 -3.97 15.72
N LEU A 94 7.33 -4.65 14.69
CA LEU A 94 8.54 -5.46 14.68
C LEU A 94 9.59 -4.83 13.74
N PRO A 95 10.87 -5.21 13.87
CA PRO A 95 11.87 -4.87 12.87
C PRO A 95 11.42 -5.32 11.46
N PRO A 96 11.70 -4.53 10.41
CA PRO A 96 11.23 -4.84 9.06
C PRO A 96 11.73 -6.21 8.60
N ALA A 97 10.82 -6.99 8.00
CA ALA A 97 11.16 -8.27 7.40
C ALA A 97 12.08 -8.08 6.18
N SER A 98 13.08 -8.95 6.05
CA SER A 98 14.08 -8.89 4.98
C SER A 98 13.60 -9.45 3.64
N SER A 99 12.40 -10.03 3.57
CA SER A 99 11.87 -10.68 2.37
C SER A 99 10.35 -10.76 2.40
N HIS A 100 9.74 -10.67 1.22
CA HIS A 100 8.30 -10.89 1.02
C HIS A 100 8.06 -11.80 -0.19
N PRO A 101 6.90 -12.50 -0.26
CA PRO A 101 6.55 -13.31 -1.41
C PRO A 101 6.54 -12.49 -2.69
N ALA A 102 7.13 -13.01 -3.77
CA ALA A 102 7.01 -12.43 -5.10
C ALA A 102 5.65 -12.82 -5.69
N ALA A 103 4.90 -11.86 -6.22
CA ALA A 103 3.77 -12.14 -7.10
C ALA A 103 4.18 -11.95 -8.57
N ASN A 104 3.40 -12.55 -9.47
CA ASN A 104 3.60 -12.38 -10.91
C ASN A 104 3.22 -10.97 -11.37
N VAL A 105 2.33 -10.30 -10.64
CA VAL A 105 1.85 -8.95 -10.95
C VAL A 105 2.12 -8.05 -9.76
N THR A 106 2.86 -6.97 -10.01
CA THR A 106 3.18 -5.93 -9.03
C THR A 106 2.77 -4.58 -9.60
N ALA A 107 2.23 -3.70 -8.75
CA ALA A 107 1.80 -2.36 -9.15
C ALA A 107 2.23 -1.33 -8.12
N TRP A 108 2.97 -0.31 -8.58
CA TRP A 108 3.50 0.76 -7.75
C TRP A 108 2.95 2.10 -8.21
N VAL A 109 2.61 2.95 -7.25
CA VAL A 109 2.21 4.33 -7.50
C VAL A 109 2.97 5.24 -6.56
N SER A 110 3.40 6.38 -7.06
CA SER A 110 4.14 7.40 -6.33
C SER A 110 3.44 8.74 -6.46
N PHE A 111 3.35 9.46 -5.36
CA PHE A 111 2.73 10.78 -5.26
C PHE A 111 3.77 11.79 -4.79
N ALA A 112 3.91 12.89 -5.53
CA ALA A 112 4.62 14.06 -5.07
C ALA A 112 3.70 14.85 -4.13
N PHE A 113 3.99 14.80 -2.83
CA PHE A 113 3.14 15.34 -1.76
C PHE A 113 3.93 16.34 -0.92
N ALA A 114 3.62 17.63 -1.04
CA ALA A 114 4.43 18.71 -0.49
C ALA A 114 5.92 18.54 -0.85
N ASP A 115 6.81 18.37 0.14
CA ASP A 115 8.25 18.13 -0.05
C ASP A 115 8.64 16.64 0.01
N ASP A 116 7.67 15.75 0.21
CA ASP A 116 7.88 14.32 0.40
C ASP A 116 7.37 13.52 -0.82
N LEU A 117 7.93 12.31 -1.00
CA LEU A 117 7.43 11.32 -1.94
C LEU A 117 6.70 10.23 -1.14
N VAL A 118 5.44 10.00 -1.46
CA VAL A 118 4.66 8.90 -0.88
C VAL A 118 4.45 7.83 -1.93
N THR A 119 4.88 6.60 -1.66
CA THR A 119 4.70 5.47 -2.56
C THR A 119 3.76 4.43 -1.98
N VAL A 120 2.94 3.84 -2.84
CA VAL A 120 2.04 2.74 -2.54
C VAL A 120 2.47 1.58 -3.41
N GLN A 121 2.94 0.51 -2.78
CA GLN A 121 3.46 -0.67 -3.44
C GLN A 121 2.52 -1.84 -3.17
N ALA A 122 1.84 -2.33 -4.21
CA ALA A 122 0.97 -3.49 -4.17
C ALA A 122 1.68 -4.67 -4.85
N ASP A 123 2.54 -5.34 -4.09
CA ASP A 123 3.41 -6.41 -4.61
C ASP A 123 2.78 -7.80 -4.58
N TYR A 124 1.74 -8.01 -3.78
CA TYR A 124 1.01 -9.27 -3.73
C TYR A 124 -0.37 -9.11 -3.10
N PRO A 125 -1.27 -10.10 -3.27
CA PRO A 125 -2.65 -9.97 -2.87
C PRO A 125 -2.85 -9.66 -1.38
N GLY A 126 -3.66 -8.64 -1.09
CA GLY A 126 -4.16 -8.31 0.23
C GLY A 126 -3.20 -7.51 1.11
N LYS A 127 -2.03 -7.09 0.60
CA LYS A 127 -1.13 -6.21 1.33
C LYS A 127 -0.52 -5.13 0.45
N VAL A 128 -0.26 -3.98 1.06
CA VAL A 128 0.48 -2.87 0.45
C VAL A 128 1.53 -2.32 1.39
N TRP A 129 2.63 -1.82 0.84
CA TRP A 129 3.62 -1.01 1.55
C TRP A 129 3.37 0.44 1.19
N ILE A 130 3.24 1.28 2.21
CA ILE A 130 3.18 2.72 2.05
C ILE A 130 4.49 3.27 2.59
N SER A 131 5.31 3.80 1.68
CA SER A 131 6.60 4.39 2.02
C SER A 131 6.55 5.90 1.89
N TYR A 132 7.20 6.57 2.83
CA TYR A 132 7.39 8.00 2.86
C TYR A 132 8.88 8.22 2.68
N THR A 133 9.26 9.05 1.69
CA THR A 133 10.65 9.42 1.46
C THR A 133 10.74 10.93 1.52
N GLY A 134 11.55 11.44 2.44
CA GLY A 134 11.68 12.88 2.67
C GLY A 134 12.13 13.16 4.09
N ARG A 135 11.48 14.08 4.81
CA ARG A 135 11.95 14.50 6.16
C ARG A 135 11.91 13.39 7.21
N HIS A 136 10.94 12.47 7.10
CA HIS A 136 10.77 11.35 8.01
C HIS A 136 10.51 10.07 7.22
N SER A 137 11.60 9.45 6.73
CA SER A 137 11.50 8.22 5.96
C SER A 137 10.98 7.07 6.82
N ARG A 138 9.88 6.46 6.39
CA ARG A 138 9.30 5.27 7.01
C ARG A 138 8.56 4.45 5.97
N THR A 139 8.50 3.14 6.19
CA THR A 139 7.65 2.24 5.41
C THR A 139 6.74 1.50 6.36
N LEU A 140 5.45 1.47 6.06
CA LEU A 140 4.42 0.78 6.84
C LEU A 140 3.66 -0.19 5.95
N VAL A 141 3.40 -1.38 6.48
CA VAL A 141 2.61 -2.43 5.82
C VAL A 141 1.16 -2.29 6.23
N PHE A 142 0.27 -2.40 5.25
CA PHE A 142 -1.17 -2.42 5.45
C PHE A 142 -1.77 -3.67 4.81
N SER A 143 -2.71 -4.29 5.49
CA SER A 143 -3.63 -5.23 4.87
C SER A 143 -4.73 -4.45 4.16
N VAL A 144 -5.09 -4.87 2.94
CA VAL A 144 -6.12 -4.23 2.11
C VAL A 144 -7.27 -5.18 1.82
N SER A 145 -8.47 -4.60 1.72
CA SER A 145 -9.69 -5.30 1.31
C SER A 145 -10.43 -4.41 0.31
N PRO A 146 -10.73 -4.87 -0.92
CA PRO A 146 -10.53 -6.25 -1.40
C PRO A 146 -9.05 -6.60 -1.63
N ARG A 147 -8.75 -7.90 -1.76
CA ARG A 147 -7.37 -8.43 -1.76
C ARG A 147 -6.67 -8.30 -3.12
N ASP A 148 -7.42 -7.99 -4.16
CA ASP A 148 -7.01 -7.91 -5.56
C ASP A 148 -6.49 -6.52 -5.96
N LEU A 149 -6.26 -5.61 -5.00
CA LEU A 149 -5.76 -4.25 -5.29
C LEU A 149 -4.50 -4.25 -6.18
N ASN A 150 -3.59 -5.22 -6.03
CA ASN A 150 -2.41 -5.34 -6.88
C ASN A 150 -2.78 -5.60 -8.35
N GLU A 151 -3.77 -6.44 -8.61
CA GLU A 151 -4.26 -6.77 -9.96
C GLU A 151 -5.09 -5.61 -10.52
N THR A 152 -6.05 -5.07 -9.75
CA THR A 152 -6.88 -3.95 -10.20
C THR A 152 -6.05 -2.70 -10.51
N LEU A 153 -5.04 -2.42 -9.69
CA LEU A 153 -4.14 -1.29 -9.93
C LEU A 153 -3.22 -1.55 -11.13
N ALA A 154 -2.74 -2.79 -11.30
CA ALA A 154 -1.98 -3.16 -12.49
C ALA A 154 -2.82 -2.99 -13.75
N ASP A 155 -4.04 -3.53 -13.79
CA ASP A 155 -4.96 -3.41 -14.92
C ASP A 155 -5.24 -1.95 -15.27
N PHE A 156 -5.45 -1.09 -14.27
CA PHE A 156 -5.63 0.34 -14.48
C PHE A 156 -4.40 0.97 -15.15
N ILE A 157 -3.19 0.68 -14.64
CA ILE A 157 -1.94 1.19 -15.23
C ILE A 157 -1.71 0.63 -16.63
N GLN A 158 -2.10 -0.62 -16.90
CA GLN A 158 -2.00 -1.20 -18.24
C GLN A 158 -2.95 -0.53 -19.24
N GLN A 159 -4.15 -0.16 -18.80
CA GLN A 159 -5.16 0.46 -19.64
C GLN A 159 -4.85 1.92 -19.97
N GLN A 160 -4.37 2.68 -18.99
CA GLN A 160 -4.11 4.13 -19.15
C GLN A 160 -2.63 4.45 -19.46
N GLY A 161 -1.72 3.56 -19.08
CA GLY A 161 -0.30 3.73 -19.27
C GLY A 161 0.19 3.26 -20.63
N VAL A 162 1.49 3.44 -20.85
CA VAL A 162 2.19 2.98 -22.05
C VAL A 162 3.08 1.80 -21.69
N ALA A 163 3.12 0.78 -22.55
CA ALA A 163 4.07 -0.31 -22.40
C ALA A 163 5.51 0.27 -22.38
N GLY A 164 6.24 -0.01 -21.30
CA GLY A 164 7.65 0.28 -21.21
C GLY A 164 8.40 -0.62 -22.19
N ASN A 165 9.29 -0.03 -22.99
CA ASN A 165 10.23 -0.82 -23.78
C ASN A 165 11.27 -1.41 -22.82
N SER A 166 11.27 -2.73 -22.71
CA SER A 166 12.33 -3.54 -22.08
C SER A 166 13.57 -3.63 -22.97
#